data_AF-A0A060BQX2-F1
#
_entry.id   AF-A0A060BQX2-F1
#
_cell.length_a   1.000
_cell.length_b   1.000
_cell.length_c   1.000
_cell.angle_alpha   90.00
_cell.angle_beta   90.00
_cell.angle_gamma   90.00
#
_symmetry.space_group_name_H-M   'P 1'
#
loop_
_entity.id
_entity.type
_entity.pdbx_description
1 polymer ?
#
loop_
_entity_poly.entity_id
_entity_poly.type
_entity_poly.pdbx_seq_one_letter_code
_entity_poly.pdbx_strand_id
1 'polypeptide(L)'
;LGLMSIISAYGLDENYIKLYLDDELLNEIDLKSTVNGSGGVSGIEGAYQNPFSNNYSGFGQYLILNLALGSNGGTPDDSKFPLKYYVDYVRVYQ
;
A
#
# COMPACT_ATOMS: atom_id res chain seq x y z
N LEU A 1 -20.32 18.53 0.69
CA LEU A 1 -19.15 17.95 1.37
C LEU A 1 -19.20 16.45 1.13
N GLY A 2 -18.44 15.96 0.15
CA GLY A 2 -18.38 14.53 -0.15
C GLY A 2 -17.51 13.82 0.87
N LEU A 3 -18.11 12.93 1.65
CA LEU A 3 -17.37 11.92 2.40
C LEU A 3 -16.72 11.01 1.36
N MET A 4 -15.43 11.18 1.10
CA MET A 4 -14.67 10.15 0.40
C MET A 4 -14.20 9.16 1.46
N SER A 5 -15.03 8.17 1.73
CA SER A 5 -14.62 6.99 2.49
C SER A 5 -13.67 6.22 1.59
N ILE A 6 -12.36 6.35 1.80
CA ILE A 6 -11.41 5.42 1.19
C ILE A 6 -11.48 4.16 2.05
N ILE A 7 -12.52 3.34 1.85
CA ILE A 7 -12.49 1.96 2.33
C ILE A 7 -11.65 1.21 1.29
N SER A 8 -10.33 1.39 1.36
CA SER A 8 -9.41 0.52 0.64
C SER A 8 -9.08 -0.64 1.58
N ALA A 9 -9.71 -1.80 1.39
CA ALA A 9 -9.37 -2.98 2.17
C ALA A 9 -8.19 -3.69 1.49
N TYR A 10 -7.13 -3.92 2.24
CA TYR A 10 -6.01 -4.74 1.82
C TYR A 10 -6.16 -6.13 2.46
N GLY A 11 -6.34 -7.15 1.62
CA GLY A 11 -6.30 -8.55 2.04
C GLY A 11 -4.93 -9.12 1.73
N LEU A 12 -4.18 -9.49 2.77
CA LEU A 12 -2.96 -10.28 2.63
C LEU A 12 -3.25 -11.68 3.15
N ASP A 13 -3.23 -12.66 2.26
CA ASP A 13 -3.03 -14.05 2.65
C ASP A 13 -1.65 -14.52 2.20
N GLU A 14 -1.28 -15.76 2.49
CA GLU A 14 0.04 -16.30 2.13
C GLU A 14 0.30 -16.36 0.61
N ASN A 15 -0.74 -16.24 -0.21
CA ASN A 15 -0.71 -16.42 -1.66
C ASN A 15 -1.02 -15.14 -2.44
N TYR A 16 -1.82 -14.21 -1.91
CA TYR A 16 -2.33 -13.05 -2.65
C TYR A 16 -2.29 -11.74 -1.88
N ILE A 17 -2.12 -10.65 -2.63
CA ILE A 17 -2.50 -9.30 -2.22
C ILE A 17 -3.76 -8.92 -2.98
N LYS A 18 -4.83 -8.59 -2.25
CA LYS A 18 -6.10 -8.16 -2.81
C LYS A 18 -6.44 -6.75 -2.34
N LEU A 19 -6.80 -5.88 -3.28
CA LEU A 19 -7.24 -4.51 -3.00
C LEU A 19 -8.72 -4.40 -3.31
N TYR A 20 -9.49 -3.96 -2.32
CA TYR A 20 -10.92 -3.76 -2.44
C TYR A 20 -11.26 -2.28 -2.25
N LEU A 21 -12.29 -1.81 -2.94
CA LEU A 21 -12.96 -0.54 -2.68
C LEU A 21 -14.44 -0.81 -2.47
N ASP A 22 -15.00 -0.39 -1.34
CA ASP A 22 -16.43 -0.60 -1.01
C ASP A 22 -16.88 -2.05 -1.25
N ASP A 23 -16.09 -3.00 -0.72
CA ASP A 23 -16.26 -4.45 -0.84
C ASP A 23 -16.09 -5.05 -2.26
N GLU A 24 -15.76 -4.24 -3.28
CA GLU A 24 -15.49 -4.71 -4.63
C GLU A 24 -13.99 -4.95 -4.87
N LEU A 25 -13.64 -6.12 -5.41
CA LEU A 25 -12.24 -6.47 -5.77
C LEU A 25 -11.78 -5.65 -6.97
N LEU A 26 -10.79 -4.76 -6.77
CA LEU A 26 -10.20 -3.94 -7.82
C LEU A 26 -8.93 -4.55 -8.41
N ASN A 27 -8.12 -5.20 -7.57
CA ASN A 27 -6.85 -5.77 -7.99
C ASN A 27 -6.49 -7.00 -7.15
N GLU A 28 -5.93 -8.01 -7.80
CA GLU A 28 -5.41 -9.22 -7.18
C GLU A 28 -4.02 -9.53 -7.74
N ILE A 29 -3.05 -9.76 -6.86
CA ILE A 29 -1.67 -10.05 -7.21
C ILE A 29 -1.25 -11.38 -6.59
N ASP A 30 -0.77 -12.32 -7.41
CA ASP A 30 -0.22 -13.61 -6.97
C ASP A 30 1.22 -13.43 -6.44
N LEU A 31 1.41 -13.71 -5.15
CA LEU A 31 2.68 -13.61 -4.47
C LEU A 31 3.71 -14.65 -4.93
N LYS A 32 3.30 -15.79 -5.50
CA LYS A 32 4.24 -16.78 -6.05
C LYS A 32 5.03 -16.22 -7.23
N SER A 33 4.44 -15.28 -7.96
CA SER A 33 5.05 -14.62 -9.12
C SER A 33 5.61 -13.22 -8.79
N THR A 34 5.36 -12.70 -7.59
CA THR A 34 5.78 -11.36 -7.18
C THR A 34 7.20 -11.39 -6.63
N VAL A 35 8.17 -11.34 -7.53
CA VAL A 35 9.59 -11.41 -7.20
C VAL A 35 10.29 -10.16 -7.74
N ASN A 36 11.10 -9.51 -6.90
CA ASN A 36 11.92 -8.39 -7.32
C ASN A 36 12.90 -8.81 -8.43
N GLY A 37 13.20 -7.88 -9.33
CA GLY A 37 14.24 -8.07 -10.36
C GLY A 37 15.66 -8.14 -9.78
N SER A 38 16.65 -8.16 -10.68
CA SER A 38 18.07 -8.30 -10.35
C SER A 38 18.73 -7.04 -9.76
N GLY A 39 17.98 -5.94 -9.61
CA GLY A 39 18.53 -4.61 -9.27
C GLY A 39 18.90 -4.39 -7.80
N GLY A 40 18.71 -5.38 -6.93
CA GLY A 40 19.11 -5.30 -5.52
C GLY A 40 20.63 -5.41 -5.33
N VAL A 41 21.10 -5.07 -4.12
CA VAL A 41 22.52 -5.23 -3.76
C VAL A 41 22.80 -6.73 -3.66
N SER A 42 23.57 -7.25 -4.63
CA SER A 42 23.83 -8.67 -4.82
C SER A 42 24.17 -9.38 -3.50
N GLY A 43 23.38 -10.40 -3.17
CA GLY A 43 23.66 -11.38 -2.12
C GLY A 43 23.19 -11.04 -0.70
N ILE A 44 22.68 -9.84 -0.41
CA ILE A 44 22.35 -9.50 0.99
C ILE A 44 20.92 -8.97 1.17
N GLU A 45 20.38 -8.07 0.34
CA GLU A 45 19.01 -7.55 0.52
C GLU A 45 18.33 -7.15 -0.81
N GLY A 46 17.10 -7.62 -1.04
CA GLY A 46 16.16 -7.08 -2.03
C GLY A 46 16.18 -7.69 -3.45
N ALA A 47 17.29 -8.31 -3.91
CA ALA A 47 17.34 -8.94 -5.23
C ALA A 47 16.68 -10.33 -5.23
N TYR A 48 15.85 -10.63 -6.24
CA TYR A 48 15.17 -11.93 -6.41
C TYR A 48 14.33 -12.41 -5.21
N GLN A 49 13.95 -11.48 -4.33
CA GLN A 49 13.11 -11.75 -3.17
C GLN A 49 11.69 -11.29 -3.42
N ASN A 50 10.72 -11.94 -2.78
CA ASN A 50 9.38 -11.40 -2.71
C ASN A 50 9.34 -10.33 -1.58
N PRO A 51 9.04 -9.06 -1.92
CA PRO A 51 9.04 -7.97 -0.94
C PRO A 51 7.86 -8.01 0.03
N PHE A 52 6.85 -8.83 -0.23
CA PHE A 52 5.61 -8.92 0.55
C PHE A 52 5.44 -10.27 1.27
N SER A 53 6.27 -11.27 0.93
CA SER A 53 6.28 -12.59 1.55
C SER A 53 7.72 -13.07 1.71
N ASN A 54 8.23 -13.02 2.93
CA ASN A 54 9.52 -13.61 3.28
C ASN A 54 9.55 -13.97 4.77
N ASN A 55 10.60 -14.68 5.16
CA ASN A 55 10.80 -15.21 6.51
C ASN A 55 11.88 -14.47 7.29
N TYR A 56 12.21 -13.22 6.92
CA TYR A 56 13.17 -12.43 7.68
C TYR A 56 12.64 -12.10 9.07
N SER A 57 13.50 -12.20 10.09
CA SER A 57 13.12 -11.83 11.45
C SER A 57 12.77 -10.34 11.50
N GLY A 58 11.58 -10.02 12.03
CA GLY A 58 11.07 -8.64 12.05
C GLY A 58 10.40 -8.21 10.73
N PHE A 59 10.21 -9.13 9.78
CA PHE A 59 9.42 -8.86 8.59
C PHE A 59 7.96 -8.62 8.96
N GLY A 60 7.40 -7.54 8.43
CA GLY A 60 6.06 -7.08 8.67
C GLY A 60 5.79 -5.82 7.86
N GLN A 61 4.54 -5.41 7.79
CA GLN A 61 4.13 -4.22 7.06
C GLN A 61 3.70 -3.12 8.00
N TYR A 62 4.04 -1.88 7.65
CA TYR A 62 3.54 -0.69 8.32
C TYR A 62 2.34 -0.14 7.56
N LEU A 63 1.29 0.24 8.29
CA LEU A 63 0.24 1.08 7.74
C LEU A 63 0.63 2.56 7.91
N ILE A 64 0.83 3.27 6.81
CA ILE A 64 1.17 4.69 6.81
C ILE A 64 0.00 5.46 6.23
N LEU A 65 -0.55 6.39 7.03
CA LEU A 65 -1.58 7.33 6.61
C LEU A 65 -0.96 8.71 6.45
N ASN A 66 -1.00 9.26 5.24
CA ASN A 66 -0.37 10.55 4.94
C ASN A 66 -1.18 11.34 3.91
N LEU A 67 -1.18 12.67 4.05
CA LEU A 67 -1.61 13.59 3.01
C LEU A 67 -0.37 14.02 2.21
N ALA A 68 -0.10 13.35 1.09
CA ALA A 68 0.99 13.71 0.20
C ALA A 68 0.59 14.91 -0.69
N LEU A 69 1.51 15.86 -0.88
CA LEU A 69 1.34 17.04 -1.72
C LEU A 69 2.49 17.12 -2.72
N GLY A 70 2.19 17.45 -3.99
CA GLY A 70 3.22 17.71 -4.99
C GLY A 70 3.72 16.47 -5.75
N SER A 71 4.93 16.59 -6.31
CA SER A 71 5.63 15.54 -7.07
C SER A 71 4.83 15.03 -8.26
N ASN A 72 4.64 13.71 -8.39
CA ASN A 72 3.87 13.09 -9.46
C ASN A 72 2.40 13.54 -9.50
N GLY A 73 1.89 14.14 -8.42
CA GLY A 73 0.54 14.73 -8.36
C GLY A 73 0.43 16.15 -8.92
N GLY A 74 1.53 16.76 -9.36
CA GLY A 74 1.58 18.13 -9.87
C GLY A 74 1.69 19.20 -8.79
N THR A 75 1.78 20.47 -9.18
CA THR A 75 1.90 21.60 -8.24
C THR A 75 0.58 21.81 -7.49
N PRO A 76 0.59 21.87 -6.13
CA PRO A 76 -0.61 22.16 -5.36
C PRO A 76 -1.20 23.54 -5.69
N ASP A 77 -2.53 23.63 -5.66
CA ASP A 77 -3.25 24.90 -5.78
C ASP A 77 -3.39 25.56 -4.41
N ASP A 78 -2.64 26.65 -4.20
CA ASP A 78 -2.60 27.40 -2.94
C ASP A 78 -3.99 27.92 -2.51
N SER A 79 -4.92 28.12 -3.45
CA SER A 79 -6.28 28.56 -3.13
C SER A 79 -7.12 27.50 -2.41
N LYS A 80 -6.66 26.24 -2.38
CA LYS A 80 -7.36 25.10 -1.76
C LYS A 80 -6.96 24.88 -0.30
N PHE A 81 -6.02 25.66 0.24
CA PHE A 81 -5.59 25.51 1.62
C PHE A 81 -6.56 26.19 2.61
N PRO A 82 -6.75 25.60 3.81
CA PRO A 82 -6.12 24.39 4.30
C PRO A 82 -6.76 23.10 3.76
N LEU A 83 -5.93 22.17 3.29
CA LEU A 83 -6.35 20.81 2.94
C LEU A 83 -6.48 19.96 4.21
N LYS A 84 -7.51 19.12 4.26
CA LYS A 84 -7.77 18.23 5.40
C LYS A 84 -8.00 16.82 4.90
N TYR A 85 -7.31 15.86 5.52
CA TYR A 85 -7.47 14.43 5.29
C TYR A 85 -8.13 13.82 6.51
N TYR A 86 -9.31 13.25 6.31
CA TYR A 86 -10.14 12.70 7.38
C TYR A 86 -10.19 11.19 7.28
N VAL A 87 -9.89 10.52 8.39
CA VAL A 87 -10.00 9.07 8.54
C VAL A 87 -10.90 8.84 9.75
N ASP A 88 -12.04 8.20 9.52
CA ASP A 88 -13.00 7.91 10.60
C ASP A 88 -12.45 6.81 11.51
N TYR A 89 -11.97 5.72 10.90
CA TYR A 89 -11.30 4.63 11.61
C TYR A 89 -10.44 3.79 10.68
N VAL A 90 -9.55 3.00 11.29
CA VAL A 90 -8.82 1.89 10.66
C VAL A 90 -9.17 0.62 11.43
N ARG A 91 -9.39 -0.49 10.71
CA ARG A 91 -9.54 -1.82 11.31
C ARG A 91 -8.53 -2.78 10.69
N VAL A 92 -8.00 -3.66 11.52
CA VAL A 92 -7.09 -4.75 11.11
C VAL A 92 -7.70 -6.06 11.61
N TYR A 93 -7.78 -7.03 10.72
CA TYR A 93 -8.28 -8.37 10.98
C TYR A 93 -7.14 -9.37 10.70
N GLN A 94 -7.13 -10.49 11.42
CA GLN A 94 -6.22 -11.62 11.20
C GLN A 94 -7.02 -12.90 11.05
#